data_AF-A0A4Q1STW4-F1
#
_entry.id   AF-A0A4Q1STW4-F1
#
_cell.length_a   1.000
_cell.length_b   1.000
_cell.length_c   1.000
_cell.angle_alpha   90.00
_cell.angle_beta   90.00
_cell.angle_gamma   90.00
#
_symmetry.space_group_name_H-M   'P 1'
#
loop_
_entity.id
_entity.type
_entity.pdbx_description
1 polymer ?
#
loop_
_entity_poly.entity_id
_entity_poly.type
_entity_poly.pdbx_seq_one_letter_code
_entity_poly.pdbx_strand_id
1 'polypeptide(L)'
;MIENTVTDRISLLIGQHEELKSISNTAQKLIFTATRPVMKELISQLFKLTEEHVKQEEEILLPLLKEMYYSDAQEISGFIIDEHNQIRKQLMVLMDSMDSFDEHDTEWAHSIQCVLINQLAHIFEEEQVLFPLIKKHFSQKSSHLRHLN
;
A
#
# COMPACT_ATOMS: atom_id res chain seq x y z
N MET A 1 -2.86 -27.10 1.63
CA MET A 1 -1.57 -26.42 1.90
C MET A 1 -1.51 -25.02 1.28
N ILE A 2 -1.97 -24.81 0.05
CA ILE A 2 -1.94 -23.49 -0.65
C ILE A 2 -2.76 -22.40 0.09
N GLU A 3 -3.94 -22.74 0.62
CA GLU A 3 -4.82 -21.80 1.34
C GLU A 3 -4.18 -21.18 2.59
N ASN A 4 -3.41 -21.98 3.35
CA ASN A 4 -2.67 -21.48 4.51
C ASN A 4 -1.58 -20.49 4.06
N THR A 5 -0.86 -20.79 2.98
CA THR A 5 0.19 -19.90 2.47
C THR A 5 -0.32 -18.57 1.91
N VAL A 6 -1.51 -18.53 1.30
CA VAL A 6 -2.11 -17.26 0.82
C VAL A 6 -2.60 -16.41 2.00
N THR A 7 -3.23 -17.04 2.99
CA THR A 7 -3.71 -16.35 4.19
C THR A 7 -2.55 -15.75 4.99
N ASP A 8 -1.46 -16.50 5.15
CA ASP A 8 -0.25 -16.03 5.86
C ASP A 8 0.38 -14.84 5.13
N ARG A 9 0.51 -14.90 3.80
CA ARG A 9 1.07 -13.80 2.98
C ARG A 9 0.20 -12.54 3.03
N ILE A 10 -1.12 -12.66 2.93
CA ILE A 10 -2.01 -11.48 3.06
C ILE A 10 -1.96 -10.92 4.48
N SER A 11 -1.83 -11.77 5.50
CA SER A 11 -1.71 -11.30 6.89
C SER A 11 -0.43 -10.50 7.13
N LEU A 12 0.66 -10.86 6.44
CA LEU A 12 1.89 -10.05 6.43
C LEU A 12 1.63 -8.65 5.85
N LEU A 13 0.99 -8.55 4.68
CA LEU A 13 0.67 -7.27 4.04
C LEU A 13 -0.24 -6.39 4.91
N ILE A 14 -1.26 -6.98 5.54
CA ILE A 14 -2.12 -6.28 6.50
C ILE A 14 -1.31 -5.75 7.70
N GLY A 15 -0.33 -6.51 8.20
CA GLY A 15 0.57 -6.03 9.25
C GLY A 15 1.32 -4.75 8.85
N GLN A 16 1.80 -4.70 7.60
CA GLN A 16 2.46 -3.51 7.05
C GLN A 16 1.49 -2.35 6.87
N HIS A 17 0.24 -2.61 6.49
CA HIS A 17 -0.80 -1.57 6.42
C HIS A 17 -1.01 -0.88 7.76
N GLU A 18 -1.01 -1.63 8.86
CA GLU A 18 -1.18 -1.04 10.20
C GLU A 18 -0.02 -0.10 10.56
N GLU A 19 1.21 -0.45 10.18
CA GLU A 19 2.37 0.43 10.34
C GLU A 19 2.27 1.68 9.46
N LEU A 20 1.92 1.52 8.18
CA LEU A 20 1.70 2.61 7.22
C LEU A 20 0.58 3.56 7.67
N LYS A 21 -0.55 3.01 8.14
CA LYS A 21 -1.67 3.76 8.74
C LYS A 21 -1.21 4.54 9.97
N SER A 22 -0.43 3.92 10.85
CA SER A 22 0.06 4.55 12.08
C SER A 22 0.94 5.77 11.79
N ILE A 23 1.90 5.64 10.88
CA ILE A 23 2.78 6.74 10.46
C ILE A 23 1.96 7.83 9.77
N SER A 24 1.07 7.46 8.86
CA SER A 24 0.21 8.41 8.13
C SER A 24 -0.68 9.22 9.06
N ASN A 25 -1.32 8.56 10.03
CA ASN A 25 -2.15 9.22 11.04
C ASN A 25 -1.32 10.16 11.94
N THR A 26 -0.08 9.80 12.23
CA THR A 26 0.84 10.65 13.00
C THR A 26 1.24 11.88 12.19
N ALA A 27 1.65 11.70 10.94
CA ALA A 27 1.98 12.80 10.03
C ALA A 27 0.79 13.75 9.85
N GLN A 28 -0.42 13.23 9.65
CA GLN A 28 -1.63 14.04 9.47
C GLN A 28 -1.95 14.91 10.69
N LYS A 29 -1.79 14.38 11.92
CA LYS A 29 -1.99 15.15 13.16
C LYS A 29 -0.96 16.26 13.36
N LEU A 30 0.25 16.05 12.83
CA LEU A 30 1.40 16.92 13.04
C LEU A 30 1.67 17.88 11.88
N ILE A 31 0.94 17.78 10.78
CA ILE A 31 1.23 18.46 9.51
C ILE A 31 1.39 19.98 9.62
N PHE A 32 0.68 20.62 10.55
CA PHE A 32 0.74 22.07 10.80
C PHE A 32 1.48 22.46 12.09
N THR A 33 2.01 21.50 12.85
CA THR A 33 2.57 21.73 14.20
C THR A 33 3.95 21.13 14.42
N ALA A 34 4.36 20.14 13.62
CA ALA A 34 5.69 19.57 13.68
C ALA A 34 6.73 20.53 13.13
N THR A 35 7.92 20.45 13.71
CA THR A 35 9.11 21.08 13.14
C THR A 35 9.55 20.32 11.88
N ARG A 36 10.28 21.00 10.99
CA ARG A 36 10.86 20.38 9.79
C ARG A 36 11.57 19.03 10.06
N PRO A 37 12.48 18.89 11.04
CA PRO A 37 13.16 17.62 11.30
C PRO A 37 12.21 16.47 11.67
N VAL A 38 11.16 16.77 12.43
CA VAL A 38 10.16 15.76 12.84
C VAL A 38 9.36 15.29 11.62
N MET A 39 8.90 16.22 10.78
CA MET A 39 8.16 15.84 9.57
C MET A 39 9.05 15.11 8.55
N LYS A 40 10.31 15.54 8.40
CA LYS A 40 11.28 14.85 7.55
C LYS A 40 11.49 13.40 7.97
N GLU A 41 11.61 13.15 9.27
CA GLU A 41 11.73 11.78 9.79
C GLU A 41 10.49 10.94 9.48
N LEU A 42 9.29 11.49 9.71
CA LEU A 42 8.03 10.78 9.41
C LEU A 42 7.88 10.44 7.92
N ILE A 43 8.14 11.39 7.03
CA ILE A 43 8.05 11.13 5.58
C ILE A 43 9.17 10.19 5.11
N SER A 44 10.36 10.25 5.71
CA SER A 44 11.44 9.29 5.42
C SER A 44 11.07 7.87 5.82
N GLN A 45 10.44 7.68 6.99
CA GLN A 45 9.93 6.39 7.43
C GLN A 45 8.82 5.89 6.51
N LEU A 46 7.87 6.76 6.17
CA LEU A 46 6.78 6.46 5.26
C LEU A 46 7.27 6.01 3.89
N PHE A 47 8.26 6.73 3.32
CA PHE A 47 8.86 6.40 2.03
C PHE A 47 9.52 5.02 2.05
N LYS A 48 10.38 4.75 3.04
CA LYS A 48 11.07 3.45 3.16
C LYS A 48 10.10 2.28 3.31
N LEU A 49 9.11 2.44 4.19
CA LEU A 49 8.12 1.39 4.44
C LEU A 49 7.24 1.15 3.21
N THR A 50 6.85 2.22 2.50
CA THR A 50 6.09 2.12 1.25
C THR A 50 6.88 1.39 0.18
N GLU A 51 8.15 1.74 -0.03
CA GLU A 51 9.01 1.08 -1.02
C GLU A 51 9.14 -0.44 -0.76
N GLU A 52 9.33 -0.83 0.50
CA GLU A 52 9.42 -2.23 0.87
C GLU A 52 8.07 -2.95 0.73
N HIS A 53 7.00 -2.35 1.24
CA HIS A 53 5.66 -2.91 1.20
C HIS A 53 5.20 -3.17 -0.22
N VAL A 54 5.27 -2.15 -1.07
CA VAL A 54 4.81 -2.22 -2.46
C VAL A 54 5.60 -3.26 -3.25
N LYS A 55 6.92 -3.38 -3.00
CA LYS A 55 7.72 -4.44 -3.62
C LYS A 55 7.23 -5.83 -3.21
N GLN A 56 7.00 -6.05 -1.91
CA GLN A 56 6.52 -7.34 -1.43
C GLN A 56 5.12 -7.67 -1.94
N GLU A 57 4.26 -6.66 -2.02
CA GLU A 57 2.93 -6.77 -2.56
C GLU A 57 2.97 -7.17 -4.04
N GLU A 58 3.79 -6.52 -4.87
CA GLU A 58 3.99 -6.90 -6.28
C GLU A 58 4.53 -8.34 -6.40
N GLU A 59 5.49 -8.75 -5.56
CA GLU A 59 6.05 -10.10 -5.51
C GLU A 59 5.03 -11.18 -5.08
N ILE A 60 4.03 -10.80 -4.29
CA ILE A 60 3.03 -11.72 -3.73
C ILE A 60 1.76 -11.74 -4.57
N LEU A 61 1.16 -10.58 -4.86
CA LEU A 61 -0.16 -10.44 -5.45
C LEU A 61 -0.15 -10.65 -6.96
N LEU A 62 0.85 -10.14 -7.70
CA LEU A 62 0.87 -10.29 -9.17
C LEU A 62 0.89 -11.77 -9.60
N PRO A 63 1.67 -12.67 -8.98
CA PRO A 63 1.56 -14.10 -9.27
C PRO A 63 0.18 -14.69 -8.94
N LEU A 64 -0.42 -14.29 -7.82
CA LEU A 64 -1.74 -14.78 -7.42
C LEU A 64 -2.83 -14.32 -8.40
N LEU A 65 -2.80 -13.06 -8.83
CA LEU A 65 -3.72 -12.52 -9.81
C LEU A 65 -3.60 -13.23 -11.16
N LYS A 66 -2.38 -13.51 -11.60
CA LYS A 66 -2.12 -14.28 -12.82
C LYS A 66 -2.72 -15.69 -12.75
N GLU A 67 -2.68 -16.35 -11.60
CA GLU A 67 -3.25 -17.67 -11.38
C GLU A 67 -4.79 -17.70 -11.38
N MET A 68 -5.45 -16.57 -11.13
CA MET A 68 -6.90 -16.51 -11.03
C MET A 68 -7.62 -16.62 -12.40
N TYR A 69 -6.88 -16.58 -13.52
CA TYR A 69 -7.40 -16.72 -14.90
C TYR A 69 -8.66 -15.89 -15.20
N TYR A 70 -8.75 -14.67 -14.66
CA TYR A 70 -9.75 -13.69 -15.09
C TYR A 70 -9.25 -12.94 -16.33
N SER A 71 -10.15 -12.63 -17.27
CA SER A 71 -9.87 -11.72 -18.39
C SER A 71 -9.28 -10.40 -17.91
N ASP A 72 -9.69 -9.97 -16.72
CA ASP A 72 -9.40 -8.67 -16.15
C ASP A 72 -8.16 -8.70 -15.23
N ALA A 73 -7.54 -9.87 -15.01
CA ALA A 73 -6.40 -10.01 -14.11
C ALA A 73 -5.18 -9.18 -14.57
N GLN A 74 -4.99 -9.04 -15.87
CA GLN A 74 -3.95 -8.17 -16.45
C GLN A 74 -4.26 -6.69 -16.24
N GLU A 75 -5.53 -6.30 -16.32
CA GLU A 75 -5.98 -4.93 -16.09
C GLU A 75 -5.83 -4.52 -14.62
N ILE A 76 -6.25 -5.40 -13.69
CA ILE A 76 -6.07 -5.20 -12.25
C ILE A 76 -4.59 -5.10 -11.89
N SER A 77 -3.75 -5.98 -12.45
CA SER A 77 -2.30 -5.94 -12.21
C SER A 77 -1.67 -4.64 -12.71
N GLY A 78 -2.11 -4.14 -13.87
CA GLY A 78 -1.67 -2.84 -14.40
C GLY A 78 -2.09 -1.68 -13.50
N PHE A 79 -3.35 -1.68 -13.04
CA PHE A 79 -3.88 -0.67 -12.13
C PHE A 79 -3.08 -0.59 -10.82
N ILE A 80 -2.79 -1.74 -10.20
CA ILE A 80 -1.98 -1.81 -8.96
C ILE A 80 -0.60 -1.18 -9.19
N ILE A 81 0.11 -1.59 -10.26
CA ILE A 81 1.44 -1.05 -10.57
C ILE A 81 1.41 0.46 -10.82
N ASP A 82 0.40 0.97 -11.51
CA ASP A 82 0.28 2.40 -11.80
C ASP A 82 0.01 3.21 -10.52
N GLU A 83 -0.86 2.72 -9.63
CA GLU A 83 -1.14 3.35 -8.34
C GLU A 83 0.11 3.37 -7.45
N HIS A 84 0.83 2.25 -7.38
CA HIS A 84 2.11 2.14 -6.70
C HIS A 84 3.12 3.18 -7.19
N ASN A 85 3.31 3.26 -8.51
CA ASN A 85 4.22 4.22 -9.11
C ASN A 85 3.81 5.67 -8.82
N GLN A 86 2.52 5.95 -8.77
CA GLN A 86 2.01 7.25 -8.39
C GLN A 86 2.39 7.58 -6.94
N ILE A 87 2.11 6.70 -5.98
CA ILE A 87 2.43 6.93 -4.56
C ILE A 87 3.94 7.13 -4.37
N ARG A 88 4.77 6.26 -4.99
CA ARG A 88 6.24 6.38 -4.97
C ARG A 88 6.70 7.74 -5.48
N LYS A 89 6.19 8.18 -6.63
CA LYS A 89 6.53 9.46 -7.22
C LYS A 89 6.17 10.62 -6.32
N GLN A 90 4.99 10.59 -5.70
CA GLN A 90 4.58 11.67 -4.81
C GLN A 90 5.44 11.73 -3.54
N LEU A 91 5.76 10.59 -2.92
CA LEU A 91 6.67 10.54 -1.77
C LEU A 91 8.08 11.00 -2.13
N MET A 92 8.60 10.62 -3.31
CA MET A 92 9.90 11.08 -3.79
C MET A 92 9.95 12.61 -3.95
N VAL A 93 8.91 13.22 -4.53
CA VAL A 93 8.81 14.68 -4.65
C VAL A 93 8.79 15.36 -3.28
N LEU A 94 8.09 14.78 -2.30
CA LEU A 94 8.11 15.28 -0.93
C LEU A 94 9.52 15.19 -0.34
N MET A 95 10.19 14.05 -0.50
CA MET A 95 11.56 13.83 -0.02
C MET A 95 12.57 14.81 -0.62
N ASP A 96 12.50 15.06 -1.92
CA ASP A 96 13.40 15.99 -2.62
C ASP A 96 13.20 17.45 -2.20
N SER A 97 12.00 17.80 -1.74
CA SER A 97 11.67 19.15 -1.26
C SER A 97 11.90 19.36 0.24
N MET A 98 12.27 18.31 1.00
CA MET A 98 12.42 18.34 2.48
C MET A 98 13.44 19.36 3.00
N ASP A 99 14.47 19.67 2.23
CA ASP A 99 15.53 20.58 2.68
C ASP A 99 15.23 22.05 2.35
N SER A 100 14.30 22.29 1.43
CA SER A 100 13.97 23.62 0.91
C SER A 100 12.60 24.16 1.33
N PHE A 101 11.70 23.35 1.90
CA PHE A 101 10.34 23.80 2.24
C PHE A 101 10.30 24.72 3.46
N ASP A 102 9.43 25.72 3.44
CA ASP A 102 9.09 26.53 4.61
C ASP A 102 8.06 25.77 5.47
N GLU A 103 8.27 25.66 6.78
CA GLU A 103 7.35 24.96 7.68
C GLU A 103 6.00 25.67 7.84
N HIS A 104 5.89 26.90 7.36
CA HIS A 104 4.65 27.66 7.23
C HIS A 104 4.03 27.60 5.81
N ASP A 105 4.63 26.85 4.90
CA ASP A 105 4.13 26.66 3.54
C ASP A 105 2.90 25.76 3.51
N THR A 106 1.75 26.37 3.22
CA THR A 106 0.48 25.68 3.09
C THR A 106 0.43 24.75 1.87
N GLU A 107 1.19 25.02 0.81
CA GLU A 107 1.22 24.18 -0.38
C GLU A 107 1.97 22.87 -0.11
N TRP A 108 3.04 22.94 0.68
CA TRP A 108 3.79 21.77 1.11
C TRP A 108 2.97 20.89 2.06
N ALA A 109 2.29 21.50 3.05
CA ALA A 109 1.36 20.79 3.91
C ALA A 109 0.22 20.14 3.10
N HIS A 110 -0.32 20.84 2.09
CA HIS A 110 -1.31 20.25 1.19
C HIS A 110 -0.76 19.05 0.42
N SER A 111 0.47 19.13 -0.08
CA SER A 111 1.12 18.05 -0.81
C SER A 111 1.28 16.79 0.05
N ILE A 112 1.71 16.94 1.32
CA ILE A 112 1.73 15.82 2.28
C ILE A 112 0.33 15.24 2.45
N GLN A 113 -0.68 16.10 2.68
CA GLN A 113 -2.04 15.64 2.89
C GLN A 113 -2.57 14.82 1.71
N CYS A 114 -2.30 15.24 0.47
CA CYS A 114 -2.68 14.50 -0.73
C CYS A 114 -2.04 13.10 -0.78
N VAL A 115 -0.75 12.98 -0.45
CA VAL A 115 -0.08 11.68 -0.43
C VAL A 115 -0.65 10.76 0.64
N LEU A 116 -0.88 11.28 1.85
CA LEU A 116 -1.46 10.50 2.93
C LEU A 116 -2.88 10.01 2.58
N ILE A 117 -3.70 10.85 1.95
CA ILE A 117 -5.05 10.46 1.49
C ILE A 117 -4.95 9.35 0.45
N ASN A 118 -4.09 9.50 -0.56
CA ASN A 118 -3.93 8.50 -1.62
C ASN A 118 -3.46 7.16 -1.05
N GLN A 119 -2.47 7.18 -0.16
CA GLN A 119 -1.95 5.97 0.45
C GLN A 119 -3.01 5.25 1.32
N LEU A 120 -3.81 6.00 2.09
CA LEU A 120 -4.88 5.42 2.89
C LEU A 120 -6.04 4.90 2.04
N ALA A 121 -6.33 5.54 0.90
CA ALA A 121 -7.31 5.07 -0.07
C ALA A 121 -6.88 3.76 -0.70
N HIS A 122 -5.62 3.69 -1.17
CA HIS A 122 -5.01 2.47 -1.70
C HIS A 122 -5.13 1.30 -0.70
N ILE A 123 -4.66 1.49 0.54
CA ILE A 123 -4.77 0.48 1.62
C ILE A 123 -6.22 0.03 1.83
N PHE A 124 -7.18 0.96 1.79
CA PHE A 124 -8.60 0.63 1.96
C PHE A 124 -9.11 -0.23 0.81
N GLU A 125 -8.81 0.12 -0.44
CA GLU A 125 -9.22 -0.64 -1.62
C GLU A 125 -8.66 -2.06 -1.59
N GLU A 126 -7.39 -2.20 -1.22
CA GLU A 126 -6.77 -3.51 -1.07
C GLU A 126 -7.47 -4.39 -0.02
N GLU A 127 -7.65 -3.86 1.19
CA GLU A 127 -8.21 -4.60 2.32
C GLU A 127 -9.68 -4.96 2.12
N GLN A 128 -10.46 -4.09 1.48
CA GLN A 128 -11.90 -4.27 1.31
C GLN A 128 -12.27 -4.99 0.02
N VAL A 129 -11.43 -4.90 -1.01
CA VAL A 129 -11.76 -5.42 -2.35
C VAL A 129 -10.78 -6.50 -2.79
N LEU A 130 -9.49 -6.16 -2.91
CA LEU A 130 -8.51 -7.05 -3.52
C LEU A 130 -8.21 -8.30 -2.68
N PHE A 131 -7.87 -8.12 -1.40
CA PHE A 131 -7.51 -9.24 -0.52
C PHE A 131 -8.68 -10.22 -0.30
N PRO A 132 -9.93 -9.77 -0.07
CA PRO A 132 -11.08 -10.66 0.01
C PRO A 132 -11.33 -11.42 -1.30
N LEU A 133 -11.17 -10.75 -2.45
CA LEU A 133 -11.33 -11.38 -3.76
C LEU A 133 -10.33 -12.53 -3.96
N ILE A 134 -9.06 -12.29 -3.66
CA ILE A 134 -8.00 -13.31 -3.73
C ILE A 134 -8.30 -14.47 -2.76
N LYS A 135 -8.60 -14.18 -1.49
CA LYS A 135 -8.94 -15.22 -0.48
C LYS A 135 -10.12 -16.08 -0.93
N LYS A 136 -11.16 -15.48 -1.49
CA LYS A 136 -12.35 -16.19 -1.97
C LYS A 136 -12.01 -17.14 -3.12
N HIS A 137 -11.20 -16.72 -4.08
CA HIS A 137 -10.82 -17.57 -5.20
C HIS A 137 -10.04 -18.82 -4.74
N PHE A 138 -9.02 -18.64 -3.88
CA PHE A 138 -8.16 -19.75 -3.48
C PHE A 138 -8.80 -20.71 -2.45
N SER A 139 -9.75 -20.23 -1.64
CA SER A 139 -10.56 -21.10 -0.76
C SER A 139 -11.51 -22.00 -1.56
N GLN A 140 -12.15 -21.47 -2.61
CA GLN A 140 -13.02 -22.25 -3.52
C GLN A 140 -12.25 -23.29 -4.33
N LYS A 141 -11.04 -22.97 -4.81
CA LYS A 141 -10.15 -23.92 -5.49
C LYS A 141 -9.75 -25.08 -4.56
N SER A 142 -9.48 -24.76 -3.30
CA SER A 142 -9.07 -25.73 -2.28
C SER A 142 -10.20 -26.66 -1.81
N SER A 143 -11.46 -26.26 -1.91
CA SER A 143 -12.61 -27.12 -1.62
C SER A 143 -12.94 -28.04 -2.80
N HIS A 144 -12.85 -27.56 -4.04
CA HIS A 144 -13.13 -28.36 -5.24
C HIS A 144 -12.15 -29.55 -5.38
N LEU A 145 -10.86 -29.34 -5.07
CA LEU A 145 -9.85 -30.41 -5.07
C LEU A 145 -10.04 -31.46 -3.97
N ARG A 146 -10.76 -31.14 -2.89
CA ARG A 146 -11.10 -32.09 -1.82
C ARG A 146 -12.31 -32.97 -2.14
N HIS A 147 -13.12 -32.60 -3.13
CA HIS A 147 -14.28 -33.38 -3.57
C HIS A 147 -13.98 -34.32 -4.75
N LEU A 148 -12.79 -34.23 -5.34
CA LEU A 148 -12.33 -35.05 -6.46
C LEU A 148 -11.33 -36.15 -6.06
N ASN A 149 -11.03 -36.26 -4.76
CA ASN A 149 -10.22 -37.33 -4.15
C ASN A 149 -11.07 -38.09 -3.12
#